data_AF-A0A3M2L2J1-F1
#
_entry.id   AF-A0A3M2L2J1-F1
#
_cell.length_a   1.000
_cell.length_b   1.000
_cell.length_c   1.000
_cell.angle_alpha   90.00
_cell.angle_beta   90.00
_cell.angle_gamma   90.00
#
_symmetry.space_group_name_H-M   'P 1'
#
loop_
_entity.id
_entity.type
_entity.pdbx_description
1 polymer ?
#
loop_
_entity_poly.entity_id
_entity_poly.type
_entity_poly.pdbx_seq_one_letter_code
_entity_poly.pdbx_strand_id
1 'polypeptide(L)'
;VPPGVLLHECARLADRAGGWPLALADAAPVVGLRHVQRQRVMLTAVQAEVALAADGRRTPAGLAAALGRPVVVCLEAVRALTALGLVERPVVGVGGPLRRRTRPAVPSRGSQAEPPVGLETLMRLRAALEQV
;
A
#
# COMPACT_ATOMS: atom_id res chain seq x y z
N VAL A 1 -24.17 3.92 -9.71
CA VAL A 1 -23.72 2.70 -8.99
C VAL A 1 -24.44 2.66 -7.66
N PRO A 2 -25.17 1.59 -7.33
CA PRO A 2 -25.84 1.47 -6.03
C PRO A 2 -24.82 1.50 -4.88
N PRO A 3 -25.14 2.11 -3.74
CA PRO A 3 -24.22 2.25 -2.61
C PRO A 3 -23.74 0.91 -2.04
N GLY A 4 -24.61 -0.11 -1.96
CA GLY A 4 -24.21 -1.46 -1.58
C GLY A 4 -23.17 -2.09 -2.51
N VAL A 5 -23.18 -1.73 -3.81
CA VAL A 5 -22.14 -2.18 -4.76
C VAL A 5 -20.80 -1.55 -4.40
N LEU A 6 -20.75 -0.28 -4.01
CA LEU A 6 -19.49 0.36 -3.60
C LEU A 6 -18.90 -0.29 -2.34
N LEU A 7 -19.73 -0.60 -1.34
CA LEU A 7 -19.28 -1.30 -0.13
C LEU A 7 -18.76 -2.70 -0.45
N HIS A 8 -19.47 -3.44 -1.30
CA HIS A 8 -19.04 -4.75 -1.76
C HIS A 8 -17.71 -4.69 -2.51
N GLU A 9 -17.56 -3.73 -3.42
CA GLU A 9 -16.33 -3.49 -4.17
C GLU A 9 -15.17 -3.12 -3.23
N CYS A 10 -15.39 -2.25 -2.25
CA CYS A 10 -14.41 -1.89 -1.23
C CYS A 10 -13.98 -3.11 -0.39
N ALA A 11 -14.93 -3.93 0.05
CA ALA A 11 -14.64 -5.16 0.79
C ALA A 11 -13.83 -6.15 -0.06
N ARG A 12 -14.26 -6.40 -1.29
CA ARG A 12 -13.54 -7.28 -2.23
C ARG A 12 -12.12 -6.77 -2.53
N LEU A 13 -11.94 -5.46 -2.64
CA LEU A 13 -10.62 -4.85 -2.84
C LEU A 13 -9.74 -4.94 -1.58
N ALA A 14 -10.31 -4.81 -0.39
CA ALA A 14 -9.59 -5.00 0.87
C ALA A 14 -9.13 -6.45 1.05
N ASP A 15 -9.98 -7.43 0.69
CA ASP A 15 -9.62 -8.85 0.67
C ASP A 15 -8.46 -9.11 -0.30
N ARG A 16 -8.55 -8.55 -1.52
CA ARG A 16 -7.46 -8.63 -2.52
C ARG A 16 -6.18 -7.92 -2.09
N ALA A 17 -6.28 -6.90 -1.24
CA ALA A 17 -5.11 -6.24 -0.66
C ALA A 17 -4.37 -7.15 0.34
N GLY A 18 -4.90 -8.33 0.67
CA GLY A 18 -4.29 -9.27 1.60
C GLY A 18 -4.10 -8.60 2.95
N GLY A 19 -5.11 -7.84 3.41
CA GLY A 19 -5.14 -7.03 4.63
C GLY A 19 -4.07 -5.93 4.73
N TRP A 20 -3.51 -5.46 3.61
CA TRP A 20 -2.94 -4.12 3.57
C TRP A 20 -4.07 -3.08 3.67
N PRO A 21 -3.91 -2.03 4.48
CA PRO A 21 -4.80 -0.88 4.42
C PRO A 21 -4.73 -0.29 3.00
N LEU A 22 -5.88 -0.14 2.33
CA LEU A 22 -5.94 0.35 0.94
C LEU A 22 -5.22 1.69 0.76
N ALA A 23 -5.31 2.58 1.75
CA ALA A 23 -4.60 3.87 1.75
C ALA A 23 -3.07 3.75 1.82
N LEU A 24 -2.54 2.65 2.36
CA LEU A 24 -1.10 2.40 2.46
C LEU A 24 -0.56 1.52 1.34
N ALA A 25 -1.43 0.82 0.60
CA ALA A 25 -1.07 -0.07 -0.51
C ALA A 25 -0.11 0.58 -1.50
N ASP A 26 -0.39 1.82 -1.91
CA ASP A 26 0.37 2.47 -2.99
C ASP A 26 1.35 3.54 -2.46
N ALA A 27 1.17 3.95 -1.21
CA ALA A 27 1.89 5.07 -0.61
C ALA A 27 2.98 4.64 0.39
N ALA A 28 2.89 3.43 0.95
CA ALA A 28 3.90 2.96 1.90
C ALA A 28 5.22 2.63 1.19
N PRO A 29 6.37 3.03 1.73
CA PRO A 29 7.66 2.55 1.26
C PRO A 29 7.76 1.02 1.41
N VAL A 30 8.30 0.35 0.40
CA VAL A 30 8.50 -1.10 0.41
C VAL A 30 9.78 -1.44 1.16
N VAL A 31 9.63 -2.03 2.36
CA VAL A 31 10.74 -2.41 3.24
C VAL A 31 10.96 -3.92 3.15
N GLY A 32 12.09 -4.36 2.61
CA GLY A 32 12.49 -5.77 2.61
C GLY A 32 12.91 -6.26 4.00
N LEU A 33 12.48 -7.45 4.39
CA LEU A 33 12.89 -8.11 5.64
C LEU A 33 14.22 -8.84 5.42
N ARG A 34 15.25 -8.45 6.19
CA ARG A 34 16.62 -8.95 6.02
C ARG A 34 16.92 -10.25 6.75
N HIS A 35 15.99 -10.74 7.55
CA HIS A 35 16.16 -11.95 8.38
C HIS A 35 15.08 -12.97 8.08
N VAL A 36 15.23 -13.63 6.95
CA VAL A 36 14.48 -14.85 6.65
C VAL A 36 15.36 -15.99 7.12
N GLN A 37 14.97 -16.67 8.20
CA GLN A 37 15.52 -17.98 8.58
C GLN A 37 15.61 -18.83 7.31
N ARG A 38 16.78 -19.40 6.97
CA ARG A 38 17.12 -20.07 5.70
C ARG A 38 15.96 -20.85 5.02
N GLN A 39 15.01 -20.15 4.41
CA GLN A 39 13.87 -20.71 3.71
C GLN A 39 14.10 -20.48 2.22
N ARG A 40 14.11 -21.59 1.47
CA ARG A 40 14.17 -21.55 0.01
C ARG A 40 12.77 -21.31 -0.53
N VAL A 41 12.46 -20.06 -0.81
CA VAL A 41 11.19 -19.64 -1.42
C VAL A 41 11.40 -19.49 -2.92
N MET A 42 10.52 -20.09 -3.73
CA MET A 42 10.51 -19.86 -5.18
C MET A 42 9.85 -18.52 -5.47
N LEU A 43 10.58 -17.63 -6.14
CA LEU A 43 10.09 -16.31 -6.55
C LEU A 43 9.94 -16.27 -8.08
N THR A 44 8.91 -15.59 -8.55
CA THR A 44 8.83 -15.19 -9.96
C THR A 44 9.89 -14.15 -10.28
N ALA A 45 10.21 -13.95 -11.57
CA ALA A 45 11.19 -12.94 -11.99
C ALA A 45 10.83 -11.54 -11.46
N VAL A 46 9.55 -11.15 -11.57
CA VAL A 46 9.06 -9.86 -11.06
C VAL A 46 9.20 -9.76 -9.53
N GLN A 47 8.87 -10.82 -8.79
CA GLN A 47 9.03 -10.83 -7.34
C GLN A 47 10.51 -10.69 -6.93
N ALA A 48 11.42 -11.35 -7.64
CA ALA A 48 12.86 -11.23 -7.40
C ALA A 48 13.38 -9.81 -7.70
N GLU A 49 12.97 -9.20 -8.82
CA GLU A 49 13.29 -7.81 -9.18
C GLU A 49 12.84 -6.85 -8.07
N VAL A 50 11.58 -6.96 -7.64
CA VAL A 50 11.00 -6.12 -6.58
C VAL A 50 11.71 -6.33 -5.25
N ALA A 51 12.00 -7.58 -4.87
CA ALA A 51 12.69 -7.89 -3.61
C ALA A 51 14.11 -7.31 -3.57
N LEU A 52 14.84 -7.36 -4.68
CA LEU A 52 16.18 -6.77 -4.78
C LEU A 52 16.14 -5.23 -4.75
N ALA A 53 15.08 -4.62 -5.27
CA ALA A 53 14.90 -3.18 -5.31
C ALA A 53 14.27 -2.59 -4.03
N ALA A 54 13.79 -3.42 -3.11
CA ALA A 54 13.12 -3.03 -1.87
C ALA A 54 14.10 -2.39 -0.87
N ASP A 55 14.36 -1.10 -1.05
CA ASP A 55 15.33 -0.31 -0.28
C ASP A 55 14.74 0.40 0.95
N GLY A 56 13.43 0.24 1.20
CA GLY A 56 12.71 0.93 2.27
C GLY A 56 12.43 2.41 2.00
N ARG A 57 12.69 2.91 0.78
CA ARG A 57 12.49 4.32 0.42
C ARG A 57 11.44 4.50 -0.67
N ARG A 58 11.38 3.58 -1.64
CA ARG A 58 10.46 3.68 -2.77
C ARG A 58 9.10 3.07 -2.41
N THR A 59 8.03 3.71 -2.86
CA THR A 59 6.68 3.14 -2.86
C THR A 59 6.54 2.15 -4.03
N PRO A 60 5.47 1.33 -4.09
CA PRO A 60 5.25 0.42 -5.22
C PRO A 60 5.21 1.14 -6.57
N ALA A 61 4.62 2.33 -6.65
CA ALA A 61 4.65 3.14 -7.86
C ALA A 61 6.07 3.60 -8.22
N GLY A 62 6.87 3.98 -7.23
CA GLY A 62 8.28 4.35 -7.44
C GLY A 62 9.15 3.17 -7.89
N LEU A 63 8.89 1.96 -7.38
CA LEU A 63 9.55 0.74 -7.85
C LEU A 63 9.14 0.38 -9.27
N ALA A 64 7.84 0.45 -9.57
CA ALA A 64 7.32 0.20 -10.91
C ALA A 64 7.98 1.09 -11.96
N ALA A 65 8.09 2.40 -11.67
CA ALA A 65 8.79 3.34 -12.53
C ALA A 65 10.28 2.99 -12.69
N ALA A 66 10.97 2.62 -11.61
CA ALA A 66 12.38 2.27 -11.64
C ALA A 66 12.67 0.95 -12.39
N LEU A 67 11.72 0.01 -12.37
CA LEU A 67 11.83 -1.30 -13.02
C LEU A 67 11.24 -1.31 -14.44
N GLY A 68 10.62 -0.22 -14.90
CA GLY A 68 9.94 -0.17 -16.19
C GLY A 68 8.71 -1.10 -16.27
N ARG A 69 8.01 -1.28 -15.15
CA ARG A 69 6.87 -2.20 -15.03
C ARG A 69 5.56 -1.43 -14.76
N PRO A 70 4.40 -2.00 -15.10
CA PRO A 70 3.11 -1.47 -14.66
C PRO A 70 3.01 -1.47 -13.12
N VAL A 71 2.40 -0.43 -12.54
CA VAL A 71 2.22 -0.31 -11.08
C VAL A 71 1.44 -1.49 -10.51
N VAL A 72 0.40 -1.95 -11.20
CA VAL A 72 -0.41 -3.11 -10.77
C VAL A 72 0.43 -4.37 -10.59
N VAL A 73 1.39 -4.61 -11.49
CA VAL A 73 2.30 -5.76 -11.44
C VAL A 73 3.24 -5.67 -10.22
N CYS A 74 3.77 -4.48 -9.95
CA CYS A 74 4.57 -4.26 -8.75
C CYS A 74 3.74 -4.41 -7.47
N LEU A 75 2.50 -3.93 -7.43
CA LEU A 75 1.62 -4.08 -6.28
C LEU A 75 1.30 -5.55 -5.96
N GLU A 76 1.00 -6.34 -6.99
CA GLU A 76 0.76 -7.78 -6.83
C GLU A 76 2.02 -8.50 -6.32
N ALA A 77 3.20 -8.15 -6.86
CA ALA A 77 4.47 -8.70 -6.40
C ALA A 77 4.77 -8.31 -4.93
N VAL A 78 4.58 -7.05 -4.54
CA VAL A 78 4.76 -6.58 -3.16
C VAL A 78 3.81 -7.30 -2.20
N ARG A 79 2.53 -7.49 -2.59
CA ARG A 79 1.56 -8.23 -1.79
C ARG A 79 1.96 -9.70 -1.61
N ALA A 80 2.40 -10.36 -2.69
CA ALA A 80 2.89 -11.73 -2.63
C ALA A 80 4.13 -11.85 -1.73
N LEU A 81 5.10 -10.94 -1.87
CA LEU A 81 6.29 -10.91 -1.02
C LEU A 81 5.94 -10.64 0.45
N THR A 82 4.93 -9.82 0.72
CA THR A 82 4.44 -9.59 2.08
C THR A 82 3.80 -10.85 2.67
N ALA A 83 3.01 -11.58 1.86
CA ALA A 83 2.42 -12.86 2.28
C ALA A 83 3.49 -13.93 2.58
N LEU A 84 4.64 -13.86 1.89
CA LEU A 84 5.80 -14.73 2.14
C LEU A 84 6.68 -14.25 3.31
N GLY A 85 6.34 -13.13 3.97
CA GLY A 85 7.16 -12.56 5.04
C GLY A 85 8.52 -12.01 4.57
N LEU A 86 8.63 -11.65 3.29
CA LEU A 86 9.84 -11.08 2.69
C LEU A 86 9.81 -9.55 2.63
N VAL A 87 8.62 -8.96 2.76
CA VAL A 87 8.38 -7.51 2.82
C VAL A 87 7.56 -7.20 4.07
N GLU A 88 7.90 -6.11 4.75
CA GLU A 88 7.16 -5.63 5.92
C GLU A 88 5.76 -5.17 5.53
N ARG A 89 4.74 -5.58 6.30
CA ARG A 89 3.38 -5.09 6.13
C ARG A 89 3.25 -3.71 6.75
N PRO A 90 2.75 -2.69 6.02
CA PRO A 90 2.58 -1.37 6.60
C PRO A 90 1.47 -1.40 7.63
N VAL A 91 1.77 -0.85 8.80
CA VAL A 91 0.83 -0.71 9.91
C VAL A 91 0.23 0.70 9.90
N VAL A 92 -1.09 0.81 10.05
CA VAL A 92 -1.74 2.10 10.33
C VAL A 92 -1.51 2.38 11.81
N GLY A 93 -0.61 3.31 12.14
CA GLY A 93 -0.51 3.80 13.50
C GLY A 93 -1.78 4.58 13.87
N VAL A 94 -2.61 4.04 14.76
CA VAL A 94 -3.64 4.83 15.45
C VAL A 94 -2.89 5.81 16.37
N GLY A 95 -2.63 7.03 15.89
CA GLY A 95 -2.06 8.12 16.70
C GLY A 95 -0.53 8.27 16.69
N GLY A 96 0.18 7.76 15.68
CA GLY A 96 1.60 8.05 15.50
C GLY A 96 1.87 8.47 14.05
N PRO A 97 2.73 9.47 13.78
CA PRO A 97 3.11 9.74 12.41
C PRO A 97 3.66 8.42 11.86
N LEU A 98 3.17 8.03 10.66
CA LEU A 98 3.93 7.16 9.77
C LEU A 98 5.39 7.56 9.97
N ARG A 99 6.31 6.61 10.24
CA ARG A 99 7.76 6.89 10.31
C ARG A 99 8.23 7.31 8.91
N ARG A 100 7.72 8.44 8.43
CA ARG A 100 8.30 9.35 7.49
C ARG A 100 9.59 9.74 8.20
N ARG A 101 10.67 9.01 7.92
CA ARG A 101 11.99 9.60 8.09
C ARG A 101 11.98 10.81 7.16
N THR A 102 11.74 11.97 7.77
CA THR A 102 11.62 13.26 7.13
C THR A 102 12.94 13.53 6.43
N ARG A 103 13.00 13.25 5.13
CA ARG A 103 13.89 14.01 4.26
C ARG A 103 13.29 15.41 4.19
N PRO A 104 14.04 16.50 4.41
CA PRO A 104 13.52 17.84 4.15
C PRO A 104 12.99 17.88 2.73
N ALA A 105 11.71 18.25 2.61
CA ALA A 105 10.99 18.25 1.35
C ALA A 105 11.63 19.29 0.42
N VAL A 106 12.13 18.84 -0.73
CA VAL A 106 12.24 19.72 -1.89
C VAL A 106 10.79 20.08 -2.25
N PRO A 107 10.40 21.36 -2.33
CA PRO A 107 9.03 21.73 -2.63
C PRO A 107 8.68 21.28 -4.04
N SER A 108 7.97 20.15 -4.16
CA SER A 108 7.27 19.79 -5.39
C SER A 108 6.13 20.79 -5.56
N ARG A 109 6.30 21.76 -6.45
CA ARG A 109 5.22 22.65 -6.90
C ARG A 109 4.08 21.76 -7.42
N GLY A 110 2.92 21.78 -6.76
CA GLY A 110 1.66 21.32 -7.36
C GLY A 110 0.82 20.27 -6.64
N SER A 111 1.05 19.93 -5.37
CA SER A 111 0.05 19.14 -4.62
C SER A 111 -0.80 20.10 -3.79
N GLN A 112 -1.94 20.53 -4.35
CA GLN A 112 -3.04 21.01 -3.51
C GLN A 112 -3.50 19.82 -2.68
N ALA A 113 -3.08 19.76 -1.42
CA ALA A 113 -3.59 18.77 -0.49
C ALA A 113 -5.06 19.12 -0.23
N GLU A 114 -5.98 18.31 -0.74
CA GLU A 114 -7.37 18.39 -0.28
C GLU A 114 -7.40 18.30 1.25
N PRO A 115 -8.20 19.12 1.93
CA PRO A 115 -8.34 19.02 3.37
C PRO A 115 -8.82 17.60 3.71
N PRO A 116 -8.25 16.96 4.75
CA PRO A 116 -8.63 15.61 5.11
C PRO A 116 -10.13 15.57 5.43
N VAL A 117 -10.86 14.68 4.76
CA VAL A 117 -12.28 14.46 5.04
C VAL A 117 -12.41 14.03 6.49
N GLY A 118 -13.21 14.75 7.28
CA GLY A 118 -13.40 14.46 8.70
C GLY A 118 -13.93 13.05 8.93
N LEU A 119 -13.41 12.37 9.96
CA LEU A 119 -13.81 11.00 10.31
C LEU A 119 -15.33 10.87 10.50
N GLU A 120 -15.97 11.87 11.10
CA GLU A 120 -17.42 11.89 11.29
C GLU A 120 -18.18 11.88 9.95
N THR A 121 -17.73 12.67 8.99
CA THR A 121 -18.30 12.69 7.63
C THR A 121 -18.16 11.32 6.96
N LEU A 122 -17.02 10.66 7.13
CA LEU A 122 -16.79 9.31 6.61
C LEU A 122 -17.67 8.26 7.30
N MET A 123 -17.86 8.35 8.62
CA MET A 123 -18.77 7.46 9.36
C MET A 123 -20.23 7.67 8.93
N ARG A 124 -20.64 8.93 8.72
CA ARG A 124 -21.97 9.29 8.23
C ARG A 124 -22.21 8.76 6.81
N LEU A 125 -21.20 8.87 5.94
CA LEU A 125 -21.25 8.30 4.60
C LEU A 125 -21.37 6.78 4.67
N ARG A 126 -20.59 6.09 5.49
CA ARG A 126 -20.68 4.63 5.64
C ARG A 126 -22.07 4.20 6.07
N ALA A 127 -22.63 4.85 7.10
CA ALA A 127 -23.99 4.58 7.56
C ALA A 127 -25.03 4.80 6.45
N ALA A 128 -24.91 5.89 5.67
CA ALA A 128 -25.81 6.13 4.55
C ALA A 128 -25.68 5.08 3.43
N LEU A 129 -24.48 4.53 3.20
CA LEU A 129 -24.26 3.47 2.22
C LEU A 129 -24.79 2.10 2.68
N GLU A 130 -24.89 1.85 3.99
CA GLU A 130 -25.40 0.59 4.58
C GLU A 130 -26.95 0.54 4.65
N GLN A 131 -27.65 1.67 4.53
CA GLN A 131 -29.11 1.79 4.69
C GLN A 131 -29.91 1.72 3.38
N VAL A 132 -29.26 1.44 2.25
CA VAL A 132 -29.85 1.42 0.90
C VAL A 132 -29.67 0.07 0.26
#